data_AF-A0AAW4U6E3-F1
#
_entry.id   AF-A0AAW4U6E3-F1
#
_cell.length_a   1.000
_cell.length_b   1.000
_cell.length_c   1.000
_cell.angle_alpha   90.00
_cell.angle_beta   90.00
_cell.angle_gamma   90.00
#
_symmetry.space_group_name_H-M   'P 1'
#
loop_
_entity.id
_entity.type
_entity.pdbx_description
1 polymer ?
#
loop_
_entity_poly.entity_id
_entity_poly.type
_entity_poly.pdbx_seq_one_letter_code
_entity_poly.pdbx_strand_id
1 'polypeptide(L)'
;MPRKIIEFIYTLTPMIIKAENGYWKNCMSQEEFEQRFIINLTKKINNFKGDINDKDEINIEKFYSTIEFLNKTPVPMKYKNIKLLGDKVRLAVLDDEKSQEMAYLSLGVGLGEMNSRGAGFVNYRWL
;
A
#
# COMPACT_ATOMS: atom_id res chain seq x y z
N MET A 1 -10.27 7.71 15.66
CA MET A 1 -10.03 8.94 14.86
C MET A 1 -11.35 9.35 14.23
N PRO A 2 -11.66 10.65 14.06
CA PRO A 2 -12.82 11.08 13.29
C PRO A 2 -12.68 10.58 11.84
N ARG A 3 -13.75 10.03 11.27
CA ARG A 3 -13.75 9.44 9.92
C ARG A 3 -14.17 10.53 8.91
N LYS A 4 -13.19 11.17 8.28
CA LYS A 4 -13.35 12.15 7.20
C LYS A 4 -12.92 11.56 5.85
N ILE A 5 -13.23 12.22 4.73
CA ILE A 5 -12.70 11.80 3.44
C ILE A 5 -11.18 11.98 3.45
N ILE A 6 -10.45 10.90 3.17
CA ILE A 6 -9.01 10.92 2.93
C ILE A 6 -8.81 11.32 1.47
N GLU A 7 -8.15 12.45 1.25
CA GLU A 7 -7.77 12.91 -0.09
C GLU A 7 -6.48 12.21 -0.55
N PHE A 8 -5.48 12.13 0.34
CA PHE A 8 -4.22 11.44 0.06
C PHE A 8 -3.83 10.45 1.15
N ILE A 9 -3.25 9.33 0.73
CA ILE A 9 -2.33 8.55 1.56
C ILE A 9 -0.94 8.61 0.96
N TYR A 10 0.08 8.69 1.80
CA TYR A 10 1.47 8.72 1.36
C TYR A 10 2.37 7.94 2.30
N THR A 11 3.38 7.27 1.75
CA THR A 11 4.23 6.38 2.55
C THR A 11 5.31 7.15 3.32
N LEU A 12 5.42 6.82 4.61
CA LEU A 12 6.48 7.29 5.51
C LEU A 12 7.75 6.44 5.34
N THR A 13 7.56 5.11 5.24
CA THR A 13 8.62 4.12 4.98
C THR A 13 8.45 3.54 3.57
N PRO A 14 9.53 3.06 2.92
CA PRO A 14 9.43 2.59 1.54
C PRO A 14 8.42 1.45 1.41
N MET A 15 7.55 1.55 0.40
CA MET A 15 6.69 0.45 0.00
C MET A 15 7.55 -0.56 -0.77
N ILE A 16 7.60 -1.79 -0.26
CA ILE A 16 8.38 -2.87 -0.84
C ILE A 16 7.44 -3.82 -1.58
N ILE A 17 7.78 -4.16 -2.82
CA ILE A 17 7.16 -5.25 -3.58
C ILE A 17 8.30 -6.18 -3.98
N LYS A 18 8.30 -7.43 -3.49
CA LYS A 18 9.40 -8.37 -3.75
C LYS A 18 9.38 -8.83 -5.20
N ALA A 19 10.41 -8.49 -5.94
CA ALA A 19 10.60 -8.99 -7.29
C ALA A 19 11.67 -10.08 -7.34
N GLU A 20 11.63 -10.95 -8.35
CA GLU A 20 12.63 -12.01 -8.54
C GLU A 20 14.05 -11.43 -8.63
N ASN A 21 14.20 -10.30 -9.34
CA ASN A 21 15.47 -9.63 -9.57
C ASN A 21 15.66 -8.36 -8.71
N GLY A 22 15.17 -8.40 -7.47
CA GLY A 22 15.39 -7.34 -6.49
C GLY A 22 14.41 -6.18 -6.61
N TYR A 23 14.83 -5.05 -7.20
CA TYR A 23 13.99 -3.86 -7.33
C TYR A 23 12.94 -4.05 -8.43
N TRP A 24 11.68 -3.77 -8.12
CA TRP A 24 10.55 -4.09 -9.00
C TRP A 24 10.65 -3.45 -10.39
N LYS A 25 11.15 -2.21 -10.53
CA LYS A 25 11.29 -1.55 -11.85
C LYS A 25 12.24 -2.28 -12.80
N ASN A 26 13.06 -3.21 -12.31
CA ASN A 26 13.95 -4.00 -13.15
C ASN A 26 13.21 -5.12 -13.91
N CYS A 27 12.01 -5.51 -13.47
CA CYS A 27 11.32 -6.66 -14.05
C CYS A 27 9.78 -6.58 -13.99
N MET A 28 9.21 -5.42 -13.66
CA MET A 28 7.77 -5.18 -13.63
C MET A 28 7.46 -3.80 -14.22
N SER A 29 6.36 -3.73 -14.95
CA SER A 29 5.68 -2.49 -15.31
C SER A 29 5.05 -1.83 -14.07
N GLN A 30 4.69 -0.54 -14.22
CA GLN A 30 3.96 0.16 -13.18
C GLN A 30 2.58 -0.47 -12.92
N GLU A 31 1.90 -0.96 -13.96
CA GLU A 31 0.60 -1.61 -13.83
C GLU A 31 0.69 -2.90 -12.99
N GLU A 32 1.68 -3.76 -13.24
CA GLU A 32 1.91 -4.97 -12.45
C GLU A 32 2.24 -4.64 -10.99
N PHE A 33 3.01 -3.57 -10.76
CA PHE A 33 3.29 -3.07 -9.41
C PHE A 33 2.01 -2.63 -8.69
N GLU A 34 1.17 -1.86 -9.39
CA GLU A 34 -0.12 -1.37 -8.88
C GLU A 34 -1.05 -2.55 -8.52
N GLN A 35 -1.27 -3.47 -9.45
CA GLN A 35 -2.07 -4.68 -9.23
C GLN A 35 -1.56 -5.47 -8.02
N ARG A 36 -0.24 -5.60 -7.88
CA ARG A 36 0.35 -6.41 -6.82
C ARG A 36 0.15 -5.83 -5.43
N PHE A 37 0.30 -4.52 -5.24
CA PHE A 37 0.04 -3.94 -3.92
C PHE A 37 -1.46 -3.87 -3.59
N ILE A 38 -2.32 -3.74 -4.61
CA ILE A 38 -3.78 -3.78 -4.43
C ILE A 38 -4.20 -5.19 -3.99
N ILE A 39 -3.79 -6.24 -4.71
CA ILE A 39 -4.05 -7.64 -4.32
C ILE A 39 -3.53 -7.92 -2.91
N ASN A 40 -2.34 -7.43 -2.57
CA ASN A 40 -1.77 -7.58 -1.24
C ASN A 40 -2.65 -6.91 -0.16
N LEU A 41 -3.09 -5.67 -0.39
CA LEU A 41 -3.91 -4.92 0.54
C LEU A 41 -5.29 -5.57 0.72
N THR A 42 -5.93 -5.98 -0.38
CA THR A 42 -7.21 -6.70 -0.37
C THR A 42 -7.12 -7.98 0.47
N LYS A 43 -6.07 -8.78 0.27
CA LYS A 43 -5.84 -10.00 1.08
C LYS A 43 -5.68 -9.72 2.57
N LYS A 44 -4.93 -8.67 2.94
CA LYS A 44 -4.77 -8.27 4.36
C LYS A 44 -6.10 -7.87 4.99
N ILE A 45 -6.92 -7.15 4.25
CA ILE A 45 -8.21 -6.67 4.71
C ILE A 45 -9.20 -7.82 4.89
N ASN A 46 -9.29 -8.72 3.91
CA ASN A 46 -10.14 -9.90 4.02
C ASN A 46 -9.70 -10.81 5.17
N ASN A 47 -8.39 -10.92 5.43
CA ASN A 47 -7.89 -11.62 6.62
C ASN A 47 -8.34 -10.94 7.92
N PHE A 48 -8.19 -9.61 8.02
CA PHE A 48 -8.65 -8.84 9.18
C PHE A 48 -10.16 -8.95 9.41
N LYS A 49 -10.97 -8.92 8.34
CA LYS A 49 -12.42 -9.13 8.40
C LYS A 49 -12.78 -10.53 8.89
N GLY A 50 -12.08 -11.55 8.38
CA GLY A 50 -12.20 -12.92 8.87
C GLY A 50 -11.91 -13.04 10.36
N ASP A 51 -10.86 -12.35 10.87
CA ASP A 51 -10.50 -12.36 12.29
C ASP A 51 -11.62 -11.78 13.20
N ILE A 52 -12.44 -10.87 12.67
CA ILE A 52 -13.60 -10.28 13.38
C ILE A 52 -14.94 -10.92 13.00
N ASN A 53 -14.94 -12.06 12.28
CA ASN A 53 -16.11 -12.78 11.76
C ASN A 53 -17.02 -11.94 10.85
N ASP A 54 -16.47 -10.91 10.20
CA ASP A 54 -17.12 -10.21 9.09
C ASP A 54 -16.95 -11.05 7.81
N LYS A 55 -18.07 -11.46 7.22
CA LYS A 55 -18.10 -12.34 6.04
C LYS A 55 -18.10 -11.59 4.72
N ASP A 56 -18.16 -10.25 4.75
CA ASP A 56 -18.21 -9.44 3.55
C ASP A 56 -16.81 -9.31 2.92
N GLU A 57 -16.53 -10.19 1.96
CA GLU A 57 -15.28 -10.16 1.22
C GLU A 57 -15.20 -8.90 0.34
N ILE A 58 -14.10 -8.15 0.50
CA ILE A 58 -13.82 -7.02 -0.38
C ILE A 58 -13.05 -7.54 -1.58
N ASN A 59 -13.54 -7.20 -2.78
CA ASN A 59 -12.76 -7.26 -4.00
C ASN A 59 -12.74 -5.86 -4.62
N ILE A 60 -11.54 -5.33 -4.83
CA ILE A 60 -11.34 -4.00 -5.40
C ILE A 60 -10.18 -4.04 -6.38
N GLU A 61 -10.42 -3.52 -7.58
CA GLU A 61 -9.42 -3.43 -8.64
C GLU A 61 -8.57 -2.17 -8.50
N LYS A 62 -9.14 -1.09 -7.96
CA LYS A 62 -8.46 0.20 -7.75
C LYS A 62 -9.18 1.03 -6.68
N PHE A 63 -8.42 1.71 -5.82
CA PHE A 63 -8.96 2.58 -4.76
C PHE A 63 -8.43 4.02 -4.80
N TYR A 64 -7.67 4.36 -5.83
CA TYR A 64 -7.06 5.67 -6.03
C TYR A 64 -7.12 6.06 -7.50
N SER A 65 -7.16 7.37 -7.77
CA SER A 65 -7.16 7.92 -9.12
C SER A 65 -5.74 8.07 -9.68
N THR A 66 -4.77 8.42 -8.83
CA THR A 66 -3.38 8.67 -9.25
C THR A 66 -2.38 8.15 -8.21
N ILE A 67 -1.25 7.65 -8.71
CA ILE A 67 -0.06 7.31 -7.93
C ILE A 67 1.10 8.21 -8.34
N GLU A 68 1.77 8.80 -7.36
CA GLU A 68 2.99 9.59 -7.55
C GLU A 68 4.15 8.93 -6.81
N PHE A 69 5.29 8.77 -7.48
CA PHE A 69 6.55 8.33 -6.88
C PHE A 69 7.31 9.53 -6.32
N LEU A 70 7.47 9.60 -5.00
CA LEU A 70 8.04 10.75 -4.29
C LEU A 70 9.57 10.75 -4.24
N ASN A 71 10.22 9.66 -4.65
CA ASN A 71 11.66 9.48 -4.64
C ASN A 71 12.23 9.38 -6.06
N LYS A 72 13.42 9.97 -6.29
CA LYS A 72 14.14 9.89 -7.58
C LYS A 72 14.88 8.56 -7.77
N THR A 73 15.38 7.99 -6.69
CA THR A 73 16.13 6.72 -6.65
C THR A 73 15.50 5.79 -5.62
N PRO A 74 15.58 4.46 -5.78
CA PRO A 74 14.98 3.53 -4.83
C PRO A 74 15.48 3.78 -3.40
N VAL A 75 14.58 3.66 -2.43
CA VAL A 75 14.87 3.86 -1.01
C VAL A 75 15.21 2.50 -0.39
N PRO A 76 16.46 2.30 0.10
CA PRO A 76 16.85 1.04 0.70
C PRO A 76 16.33 0.89 2.13
N MET A 77 15.76 -0.28 2.42
CA MET A 77 15.45 -0.74 3.78
C MET A 77 16.39 -1.90 4.13
N LYS A 78 17.17 -1.75 5.20
CA LYS A 78 18.03 -2.83 5.70
C LYS A 78 17.15 -3.92 6.30
N TYR A 79 17.31 -5.15 5.83
CA TYR A 79 16.65 -6.32 6.40
C TYR A 79 17.68 -7.44 6.56
N LYS A 80 18.05 -7.74 7.81
CA LYS A 80 19.15 -8.65 8.13
C LYS A 80 20.43 -8.23 7.38
N ASN A 81 20.97 -9.12 6.55
CA ASN A 81 22.21 -8.93 5.79
C ASN A 81 21.97 -8.43 4.36
N ILE A 82 20.73 -8.12 3.98
CA ILE A 82 20.37 -7.63 2.65
C ILE A 82 19.73 -6.24 2.71
N LYS A 83 19.66 -5.57 1.56
CA LYS A 83 18.88 -4.33 1.36
C LYS A 83 17.70 -4.63 0.45
N LEU A 84 16.51 -4.34 0.93
CA LEU A 84 15.30 -4.36 0.12
C LEU A 84 15.08 -2.97 -0.46
N LEU A 85 14.78 -2.89 -1.75
CA LEU A 85 14.59 -1.63 -2.45
C LEU A 85 13.09 -1.39 -2.67
N GLY A 86 12.64 -0.19 -2.37
CA GLY A 86 11.25 0.22 -2.58
C GLY A 86 11.13 1.69 -2.90
N ASP A 87 9.89 2.15 -3.00
CA ASP A 87 9.58 3.53 -3.33
C ASP A 87 8.71 4.18 -2.27
N LYS A 88 8.86 5.50 -2.16
CA LYS A 88 7.88 6.34 -1.48
C LYS A 88 6.82 6.76 -2.48
N VAL A 89 5.55 6.57 -2.12
CA VAL A 89 4.43 6.85 -3.01
C VAL A 89 3.40 7.72 -2.32
N ARG A 90 2.68 8.53 -3.11
CA ARG A 90 1.44 9.21 -2.72
C ARG A 90 0.31 8.72 -3.62
N LEU A 91 -0.83 8.38 -3.02
CA LEU A 91 -2.04 7.93 -3.71
C LEU A 91 -3.14 8.97 -3.48
N ALA A 92 -3.79 9.39 -4.56
CA ALA A 92 -5.02 10.18 -4.54
C ALA A 92 -6.23 9.25 -4.41
N VAL A 93 -6.79 9.16 -3.21
CA VAL A 93 -7.83 8.17 -2.89
C VAL A 93 -9.15 8.58 -3.53
N LEU A 94 -9.93 7.60 -4.01
CA LEU A 94 -11.28 7.87 -4.52
C LEU A 94 -12.27 8.11 -3.38
N ASP A 95 -13.31 8.89 -3.63
CA ASP A 95 -14.28 9.30 -2.61
C ASP A 95 -15.32 8.24 -2.28
N ASP A 96 -15.38 7.13 -3.03
CA ASP A 96 -16.34 6.06 -2.78
C ASP A 96 -16.04 5.31 -1.47
N GLU A 97 -17.09 4.75 -0.88
CA GLU A 97 -17.04 4.13 0.45
C GLU A 97 -15.98 3.02 0.55
N LYS A 98 -15.86 2.18 -0.48
CA LYS A 98 -14.90 1.07 -0.49
C LYS A 98 -13.47 1.58 -0.57
N SER A 99 -13.22 2.59 -1.40
CA SER A 99 -11.89 3.20 -1.50
C SER A 99 -11.48 3.89 -0.20
N GLN A 100 -12.41 4.56 0.46
CA GLN A 100 -12.17 5.15 1.78
C GLN A 100 -11.93 4.08 2.84
N GLU A 101 -12.70 2.98 2.85
CA GLU A 101 -12.47 1.84 3.75
C GLU A 101 -11.06 1.25 3.56
N MET A 102 -10.65 1.01 2.31
CA MET A 102 -9.30 0.55 1.96
C MET A 102 -8.22 1.52 2.44
N ALA A 103 -8.40 2.82 2.24
CA ALA A 103 -7.46 3.83 2.67
C ALA A 103 -7.33 3.87 4.21
N TYR A 104 -8.44 3.83 4.93
CA TYR A 104 -8.43 3.77 6.40
C TYR A 104 -7.74 2.52 6.94
N LEU A 105 -8.00 1.35 6.34
CA LEU A 105 -7.36 0.11 6.75
C LEU A 105 -5.86 0.12 6.44
N SER A 106 -5.45 0.73 5.33
CA SER A 106 -4.03 0.89 4.97
C SER A 106 -3.23 1.65 6.03
N LEU A 107 -3.87 2.53 6.82
CA LEU A 107 -3.22 3.23 7.94
C LEU A 107 -2.72 2.27 9.03
N GLY A 108 -3.44 1.17 9.24
CA GLY A 108 -3.07 0.14 10.24
C GLY A 108 -2.15 -0.94 9.66
N VAL A 109 -2.42 -1.40 8.44
CA VAL A 109 -1.73 -2.58 7.87
C VAL A 109 -0.52 -2.24 6.99
N GLY A 110 -0.42 -0.99 6.53
CA GLY A 110 0.58 -0.55 5.57
C GLY A 110 0.39 -1.11 4.15
N LEU A 111 1.01 -0.44 3.18
CA LEU A 111 0.98 -0.80 1.77
C LEU A 111 2.12 -1.76 1.39
N GLY A 112 1.90 -2.60 0.38
CA GLY A 112 2.90 -3.54 -0.13
C GLY A 112 3.30 -4.62 0.89
N GLU A 113 4.54 -5.07 0.84
CA GLU A 113 5.02 -6.22 1.60
C GLU A 113 5.98 -5.79 2.73
N MET A 114 6.29 -6.71 3.65
CA MET A 114 7.23 -6.51 4.78
C MET A 114 6.77 -5.49 5.84
N ASN A 115 5.46 -5.24 5.97
CA ASN A 115 4.93 -4.25 6.93
C ASN A 115 5.23 -4.59 8.39
N SER A 116 5.19 -5.87 8.76
CA SER A 116 5.60 -6.33 10.11
C SER A 116 7.08 -6.08 10.42
N ARG A 117 7.87 -5.68 9.42
CA ARG A 117 9.30 -5.30 9.55
C ARG A 117 9.53 -3.81 9.32
N GLY A 118 8.48 -2.99 9.27
CA GLY A 118 8.56 -1.54 9.17
C GLY A 118 8.42 -0.94 7.77
N ALA A 119 8.14 -1.75 6.74
CA ALA A 119 7.94 -1.26 5.38
C ALA A 119 6.52 -0.74 5.12
N GLY A 120 6.38 0.19 4.17
CA GLY A 120 5.09 0.61 3.61
C GLY A 120 4.10 1.27 4.58
N PHE A 121 4.54 1.75 5.74
CA PHE A 121 3.66 2.52 6.62
C PHE A 121 3.29 3.85 5.98
N VAL A 122 2.05 4.27 6.14
CA VAL A 122 1.49 5.47 5.51
C VAL A 122 1.04 6.50 6.54
N ASN A 123 0.96 7.74 6.08
CA ASN A 123 0.19 8.80 6.70
C ASN A 123 -0.84 9.34 5.70
N TYR A 124 -1.74 10.21 6.14
CA TYR A 124 -2.85 10.71 5.32
C TYR A 124 -2.96 12.24 5.33
N ARG A 125 -3.74 12.74 4.37
CA ARG A 125 -4.29 14.10 4.36
C ARG A 125 -5.79 13.99 4.14
N TRP A 126 -6.58 14.62 5.01
CA TRP A 126 -8.01 14.76 4.81
C TRP A 126 -8.34 15.89 3.84
N LEU A 127 -9.50 15.77 3.19
CA LEU A 127 -10.16 16.88 2.52
C LEU A 127 -10.67 17.91 3.55
#